data_AF-A0A7W1EGB3-F1
#
_entry.id   AF-A0A7W1EGB3-F1
#
_cell.length_a   1.000
_cell.length_b   1.000
_cell.length_c   1.000
_cell.angle_alpha   90.00
_cell.angle_beta   90.00
_cell.angle_gamma   90.00
#
_symmetry.space_group_name_H-M   'P 1'
#
loop_
_entity.id
_entity.type
_entity.pdbx_description
1 polymer ?
#
loop_
_entity_poly.entity_id
_entity_poly.type
_entity_poly.pdbx_seq_one_letter_code
_entity_poly.pdbx_strand_id
1 'polypeptide(L)'
;MLIKNILALCLIMSIGFMQAQQYKKENFKTKPVWIEMIKDPNVNYFEAINAYEQFWKNKKIPREEDEVIGQAKGQSAEENKMESRKETRGKRKEKEMYKKYGLECKKFEHWKMQVQPYIQPDGHILTREEQLKMWEQK
;
A
#
# COMPACT_ATOMS: atom_id res chain seq x y z
N MET A 1 -37.60 -25.51 35.82
CA MET A 1 -37.46 -24.28 35.00
C MET A 1 -36.06 -23.65 35.15
N LEU A 2 -34.98 -24.41 34.94
CA LEU A 2 -33.59 -23.90 35.13
C LEU A 2 -32.66 -24.16 33.94
N ILE A 3 -33.16 -24.82 32.89
CA ILE A 3 -32.36 -25.16 31.68
C ILE A 3 -32.63 -24.16 30.54
N LYS A 4 -33.72 -23.37 30.62
CA LYS A 4 -34.09 -22.38 29.60
C LYS A 4 -33.22 -21.11 29.60
N ASN A 5 -32.46 -20.85 30.67
CA ASN A 5 -31.72 -19.59 30.83
C ASN A 5 -30.20 -19.72 30.56
N ILE A 6 -29.70 -20.92 30.28
CA ILE A 6 -28.26 -21.15 30.01
C ILE A 6 -27.93 -20.93 28.52
N LEU A 7 -28.92 -21.08 27.63
CA LEU A 7 -28.73 -20.88 26.18
C LEU A 7 -28.60 -19.41 25.77
N ALA A 8 -28.97 -18.45 26.62
CA ALA A 8 -28.87 -17.03 26.31
C ALA A 8 -27.48 -16.43 26.55
N LEU A 9 -26.58 -17.13 27.27
CA LEU A 9 -25.27 -16.57 27.65
C LEU A 9 -24.14 -16.86 26.65
N CYS A 10 -24.34 -17.80 25.72
CA CYS A 10 -23.30 -18.20 24.76
C CYS A 10 -23.26 -17.35 23.47
N LEU A 11 -24.18 -16.39 23.30
CA LEU A 11 -24.31 -15.63 22.04
C LEU A 11 -23.49 -14.33 21.99
N ILE A 12 -22.73 -14.01 23.04
CA ILE A 12 -22.02 -12.71 23.18
C ILE A 12 -20.51 -12.82 22.82
N MET A 13 -19.99 -14.02 22.54
CA MET A 13 -18.54 -14.24 22.32
C MET A 13 -18.06 -14.15 20.85
N SER A 14 -18.84 -13.57 19.95
CA SER A 14 -18.43 -13.35 18.55
C SER A 14 -18.17 -11.88 18.19
N ILE A 15 -17.95 -11.01 19.17
CA ILE A 15 -17.34 -9.70 18.89
C ILE A 15 -15.86 -9.95 18.58
N GLY A 16 -15.58 -10.17 17.30
CA GLY A 16 -14.22 -10.24 16.79
C GLY A 16 -13.50 -8.94 17.15
N PHE A 17 -12.54 -9.02 18.06
CA PHE A 17 -11.57 -7.96 18.28
C PHE A 17 -10.75 -7.83 17.00
N MET A 18 -11.14 -6.93 16.10
CA MET A 18 -10.23 -6.42 15.09
C MET A 18 -9.17 -5.60 15.83
N GLN A 19 -8.09 -6.26 16.24
CA GLN A 19 -6.91 -5.55 16.71
C GLN A 19 -6.32 -4.78 15.52
N ALA A 20 -6.38 -3.44 15.59
CA ALA A 20 -5.66 -2.58 14.67
C ALA A 20 -4.18 -2.98 14.68
N GLN A 21 -3.67 -3.39 13.52
CA GLN A 21 -2.32 -3.90 13.40
C GLN A 21 -1.35 -2.72 13.57
N GLN A 22 -0.70 -2.59 14.73
CA GLN A 22 0.24 -1.51 14.99
C GLN A 22 1.56 -1.77 14.25
N TYR A 23 1.79 -1.04 13.15
CA TYR A 23 3.03 -1.12 12.40
C TYR A 23 4.17 -0.37 13.11
N LYS A 24 5.32 -1.03 13.28
CA LYS A 24 6.51 -0.40 13.89
C LYS A 24 7.08 0.66 12.94
N LYS A 25 6.94 1.94 13.30
CA LYS A 25 7.41 3.11 12.53
C LYS A 25 8.90 3.05 12.17
N GLU A 26 9.72 2.39 12.99
CA GLU A 26 11.16 2.18 12.76
C GLU A 26 11.46 1.42 11.45
N ASN A 27 10.54 0.58 10.99
CA ASN A 27 10.70 -0.22 9.78
C ASN A 27 10.42 0.55 8.49
N PHE A 28 9.78 1.73 8.56
CA PHE A 28 9.31 2.44 7.36
C PHE A 28 10.44 2.90 6.43
N LYS A 29 11.64 3.15 6.97
CA LYS A 29 12.80 3.59 6.17
C LYS A 29 13.50 2.45 5.44
N THR A 30 13.45 1.24 5.98
CA THR A 30 14.30 0.11 5.55
C THR A 30 13.52 -0.97 4.83
N LYS A 31 12.25 -1.17 5.19
CA LYS A 31 11.37 -2.19 4.62
C LYS A 31 10.18 -1.54 3.92
N PRO A 32 9.72 -2.11 2.80
CA PRO A 32 8.56 -1.58 2.06
C PRO A 32 7.25 -2.01 2.73
N VAL A 33 7.06 -1.64 4.00
CA VAL A 33 5.90 -2.05 4.84
C VAL A 33 4.59 -1.57 4.22
N TRP A 34 4.61 -0.44 3.51
CA TRP A 34 3.47 0.11 2.78
C TRP A 34 2.84 -0.89 1.78
N ILE A 35 3.59 -1.87 1.26
CA ILE A 35 3.06 -2.92 0.36
C ILE A 35 2.07 -3.83 1.08
N GLU A 36 2.34 -4.14 2.35
CA GLU A 36 1.46 -4.97 3.18
C GLU A 36 0.30 -4.14 3.73
N MET A 37 0.59 -2.89 4.11
CA MET A 37 -0.42 -1.95 4.62
C MET A 37 -1.58 -1.74 3.65
N ILE A 38 -1.33 -1.55 2.35
CA ILE A 38 -2.44 -1.36 1.38
C ILE A 38 -3.29 -2.62 1.14
N LYS A 39 -2.88 -3.77 1.66
CA LYS A 39 -3.68 -5.01 1.63
C LYS A 39 -4.49 -5.21 2.91
N ASP A 40 -4.16 -4.48 3.97
CA ASP A 40 -4.89 -4.53 5.23
C ASP A 40 -6.17 -3.69 5.10
N PRO A 41 -7.36 -4.29 5.29
CA PRO A 41 -8.62 -3.56 5.22
C PRO A 41 -8.78 -2.50 6.32
N ASN A 42 -8.02 -2.60 7.42
CA ASN A 42 -8.10 -1.68 8.57
C ASN A 42 -6.93 -0.71 8.63
N VAL A 43 -6.16 -0.61 7.55
CA VAL A 43 -5.02 0.30 7.49
C VAL A 43 -5.46 1.75 7.69
N ASN A 44 -4.75 2.48 8.55
CA ASN A 44 -4.92 3.92 8.61
C ASN A 44 -4.24 4.58 7.41
N TYR A 45 -4.98 5.43 6.70
CA TYR A 45 -4.51 6.09 5.48
C TYR A 45 -3.21 6.86 5.71
N PHE A 46 -3.14 7.69 6.75
CA PHE A 46 -1.98 8.54 7.02
C PHE A 46 -0.75 7.72 7.40
N GLU A 47 -0.93 6.60 8.09
CA GLU A 47 0.18 5.70 8.40
C GLU A 47 0.76 5.06 7.13
N ALA A 48 -0.10 4.63 6.19
CA ALA A 48 0.34 4.05 4.92
C ALA A 48 1.08 5.07 4.06
N ILE A 49 0.58 6.31 3.98
CA ILE A 49 1.27 7.42 3.30
C ILE A 49 2.65 7.67 3.92
N ASN A 50 2.71 7.80 5.25
CA ASN A 50 3.97 8.03 5.96
C ASN A 50 4.97 6.88 5.75
N ALA A 51 4.51 5.62 5.75
CA ALA A 51 5.35 4.46 5.47
C ALA A 51 5.93 4.50 4.05
N TYR A 52 5.10 4.87 3.06
CA TYR A 52 5.52 5.03 1.67
C TYR A 52 6.55 6.16 1.51
N GLU A 53 6.25 7.34 2.04
CA GLU A 53 7.13 8.51 1.95
C GLU A 53 8.47 8.28 2.65
N GLN A 54 8.48 7.65 3.83
CA GLN A 54 9.72 7.35 4.55
C GLN A 54 10.59 6.33 3.82
N PHE A 55 9.98 5.31 3.19
CA PHE A 55 10.73 4.34 2.40
C PHE A 55 11.42 5.01 1.21
N TRP A 56 10.74 5.97 0.56
CA TRP A 56 11.20 6.64 -0.64
C TRP A 56 11.96 7.95 -0.41
N LYS A 57 12.01 8.50 0.80
CA LYS A 57 12.57 9.84 1.12
C LYS A 57 13.91 10.18 0.47
N ASN A 58 14.81 9.19 0.33
CA ASN A 58 16.14 9.36 -0.27
C ASN A 58 16.33 8.50 -1.53
N LYS A 59 15.25 8.17 -2.23
CA LYS A 59 15.21 7.28 -3.39
C LYS A 59 14.30 7.90 -4.45
N LYS A 60 14.55 7.64 -5.73
CA LYS A 60 13.59 8.01 -6.77
C LYS A 60 12.42 7.03 -6.74
N ILE A 61 11.21 7.56 -6.68
CA ILE A 61 9.97 6.79 -6.76
C ILE A 61 9.78 6.32 -8.22
N PRO A 62 9.55 5.02 -8.46
CA PRO A 62 9.13 4.52 -9.77
C PRO A 62 7.78 5.13 -10.17
N ARG A 63 7.75 6.04 -11.15
CA ARG A 63 6.50 6.59 -11.72
C ARG A 63 6.28 6.07 -13.14
N GLU A 64 5.03 6.04 -13.59
CA GLU A 64 4.68 5.58 -14.94
C GLU A 64 5.36 6.37 -16.06
N GLU A 65 5.54 7.67 -15.87
CA GLU A 65 6.22 8.55 -16.83
C GLU A 65 7.71 8.16 -17.02
N ASP A 66 8.32 7.49 -16.03
CA ASP A 66 9.69 6.99 -16.12
C ASP A 66 9.82 5.72 -16.99
N GLU A 67 8.71 5.04 -17.35
CA GLU A 67 8.75 3.86 -18.24
C GLU A 67 9.12 4.21 -19.69
N VAL A 68 8.85 5.46 -20.08
CA VAL A 68 8.95 5.91 -21.47
C VAL A 68 10.40 6.20 -21.90
N ILE A 69 11.31 6.48 -20.97
CA ILE A 69 12.69 6.89 -21.30
C ILE A 69 13.59 5.69 -21.67
N GLY A 70 13.10 4.44 -21.57
CA GLY A 70 13.90 3.23 -21.81
C GLY A 70 13.22 2.10 -22.57
N GLN A 71 11.96 2.24 -23.01
CA GLN A 71 11.38 1.29 -23.95
C GLN A 71 11.94 1.51 -25.35
N ALA A 72 13.12 0.94 -25.53
CA ALA A 72 13.69 0.55 -26.80
C ALA A 72 12.76 -0.43 -27.54
N LYS A 73 11.65 0.06 -28.08
CA LYS A 73 11.03 -0.57 -29.25
C LYS A 73 11.96 -0.34 -30.43
N GLY A 74 13.09 -1.06 -30.49
CA GLY A 74 14.01 -1.02 -31.64
C GLY A 74 15.52 -1.04 -31.36
N GLN A 75 16.01 -1.05 -30.11
CA GLN A 75 17.47 -1.09 -29.88
C GLN A 75 18.02 -2.51 -29.98
N SER A 76 19.13 -2.63 -30.70
CA SER A 76 19.84 -3.89 -30.88
C SER A 76 20.45 -4.40 -29.56
N ALA A 77 20.78 -5.69 -29.48
CA ALA A 77 21.46 -6.27 -28.32
C ALA A 77 22.83 -5.61 -28.05
N GLU A 78 23.48 -5.06 -29.08
CA GLU A 78 24.78 -4.38 -29.03
C GLU A 78 24.67 -3.01 -28.34
N GLU A 79 23.64 -2.21 -28.68
CA GLU A 79 23.36 -0.90 -28.09
C GLU A 79 23.03 -1.01 -26.60
N ASN A 80 22.21 -2.00 -26.22
CA ASN A 80 21.93 -2.32 -24.83
C ASN A 80 23.21 -2.66 -24.04
N LYS A 81 24.18 -3.34 -24.68
CA LYS A 81 25.46 -3.71 -24.07
C LYS A 81 26.33 -2.47 -23.85
N MET A 82 26.35 -1.53 -24.80
CA MET A 82 27.12 -0.29 -24.70
C MET A 82 26.54 0.68 -23.66
N GLU A 83 25.21 0.80 -23.60
CA GLU A 83 24.47 1.55 -22.57
C GLU A 83 24.82 1.03 -21.17
N SER A 84 24.82 -0.30 -20.98
CA SER A 84 25.15 -0.93 -19.69
C SER A 84 26.58 -0.67 -19.22
N ARG A 85 27.52 -0.43 -20.14
CA ARG A 85 28.93 -0.12 -19.83
C ARG A 85 29.14 1.34 -19.40
N LYS A 86 28.29 2.26 -19.86
CA LYS A 86 28.32 3.68 -19.50
C LYS A 86 27.44 4.01 -18.30
N GLU A 87 26.68 3.03 -17.80
CA GLU A 87 25.72 3.23 -16.72
C GLU A 87 26.42 3.40 -15.36
N THR A 88 26.11 4.50 -14.67
CA THR A 88 26.64 4.73 -13.32
C THR A 88 26.02 3.77 -12.33
N ARG A 89 26.75 3.46 -11.25
CA ARG A 89 26.23 2.64 -10.14
C ARG A 89 24.91 3.16 -9.57
N GLY A 90 24.69 4.48 -9.60
CA GLY A 90 23.44 5.12 -9.19
C GLY A 90 22.27 4.75 -10.11
N LYS A 91 22.43 4.94 -11.43
CA LYS A 91 21.40 4.60 -12.43
C LYS A 91 21.03 3.12 -12.41
N ARG A 92 22.02 2.24 -12.24
CA ARG A 92 21.78 0.79 -12.13
C ARG A 92 20.92 0.44 -10.90
N LYS A 93 21.23 1.02 -9.74
CA LYS A 93 20.41 0.86 -8.52
C LYS A 93 19.00 1.41 -8.69
N GLU A 94 18.84 2.53 -9.38
CA GLU A 94 17.52 3.11 -9.68
C GLU A 94 16.70 2.17 -10.57
N LYS A 95 17.28 1.63 -11.65
CA LYS A 95 16.62 0.62 -12.49
C LYS A 95 16.26 -0.66 -11.73
N GLU A 96 17.12 -1.12 -10.83
CA GLU A 96 16.83 -2.28 -9.98
C GLU A 96 15.64 -2.00 -9.04
N MET A 97 15.60 -0.81 -8.43
CA MET A 97 14.46 -0.39 -7.59
C MET A 97 13.18 -0.26 -8.41
N TYR A 98 13.25 0.28 -9.63
CA TYR A 98 12.15 0.35 -10.57
C TYR A 98 11.57 -1.04 -10.88
N LYS A 99 12.44 -1.97 -11.28
CA LYS A 99 12.05 -3.37 -11.57
C LYS A 99 11.44 -4.07 -10.35
N LYS A 100 11.94 -3.76 -9.15
CA LYS A 100 11.53 -4.43 -7.93
C LYS A 100 10.20 -3.93 -7.36
N TYR A 101 9.91 -2.63 -7.48
CA TYR A 101 8.76 -2.01 -6.79
C TYR A 101 7.83 -1.21 -7.70
N GLY A 102 8.08 -1.17 -9.03
CA GLY A 102 7.29 -0.37 -9.97
C GLY A 102 5.82 -0.74 -9.95
N LEU A 103 5.49 -2.04 -10.01
CA LEU A 103 4.11 -2.51 -9.98
C LEU A 103 3.43 -2.17 -8.64
N GLU A 104 4.15 -2.30 -7.53
CA GLU A 104 3.65 -2.01 -6.21
C GLU A 104 3.39 -0.52 -6.03
N CYS A 105 4.24 0.36 -6.58
CA CYS A 105 4.01 1.80 -6.58
C CYS A 105 2.75 2.15 -7.37
N LYS A 106 2.51 1.50 -8.53
CA LYS A 106 1.25 1.66 -9.28
C LYS A 106 0.04 1.22 -8.46
N LYS A 107 0.13 0.08 -7.77
CA LYS A 107 -0.93 -0.41 -6.88
C LYS A 107 -1.20 0.56 -5.73
N PHE A 108 -0.16 1.17 -5.16
CA PHE A 108 -0.28 2.16 -4.10
C PHE A 108 -0.98 3.43 -4.56
N GLU A 109 -0.60 3.97 -5.73
CA GLU A 109 -1.28 5.14 -6.30
C GLU A 109 -2.73 4.84 -6.66
N HIS A 110 -3.01 3.65 -7.23
CA HIS A 110 -4.37 3.22 -7.48
C HIS A 110 -5.18 3.11 -6.18
N TRP A 111 -4.62 2.46 -5.15
CA TRP A 111 -5.24 2.35 -3.83
C TRP A 111 -5.56 3.73 -3.24
N LYS A 112 -4.62 4.69 -3.30
CA LYS A 112 -4.85 6.07 -2.86
C LYS A 112 -6.08 6.68 -3.52
N MET A 113 -6.20 6.56 -4.84
CA MET A 113 -7.36 7.09 -5.59
C MET A 113 -8.68 6.39 -5.19
N GLN A 114 -8.64 5.08 -4.96
CA GLN A 114 -9.83 4.30 -4.58
C GLN A 114 -10.34 4.67 -3.19
N VAL A 115 -9.44 4.86 -2.22
CA VAL A 115 -9.83 5.12 -0.83
C VAL A 115 -10.09 6.60 -0.55
N GLN A 116 -9.55 7.51 -1.36
CA GLN A 116 -9.62 8.97 -1.16
C GLN A 116 -11.02 9.50 -0.79
N PRO A 117 -12.13 9.08 -1.42
CA PRO A 117 -13.46 9.58 -1.09
C PRO A 117 -13.98 9.14 0.28
N TYR A 118 -13.35 8.14 0.90
CA TYR A 118 -13.81 7.45 2.09
C TYR A 118 -12.94 7.70 3.32
N ILE A 119 -11.94 8.58 3.22
CA ILE A 119 -11.01 8.89 4.31
C ILE A 119 -11.69 9.85 5.29
N GLN A 120 -11.64 9.49 6.57
CA GLN A 120 -12.08 10.31 7.68
C GLN A 120 -10.96 11.25 8.17
N PRO A 121 -11.27 12.32 8.93
CA PRO A 121 -10.26 13.29 9.39
C PRO A 121 -9.11 12.68 10.23
N ASP A 122 -9.33 11.53 10.88
CA ASP A 122 -8.35 10.79 11.66
C ASP A 122 -7.54 9.77 10.83
N GLY A 123 -7.85 9.65 9.53
CA GLY A 123 -7.21 8.72 8.60
C GLY A 123 -7.85 7.33 8.56
N HIS A 124 -8.94 7.10 9.31
CA HIS A 124 -9.76 5.90 9.14
C HIS A 124 -10.34 5.86 7.72
N ILE A 125 -10.33 4.69 7.08
CA ILE A 125 -10.92 4.49 5.76
C ILE A 125 -12.23 3.77 5.97
N LEU A 126 -13.34 4.39 5.56
CA LEU A 126 -14.65 3.77 5.72
C LEU A 126 -14.71 2.45 4.96
N THR A 127 -15.05 1.39 5.68
CA THR A 127 -15.38 0.09 5.13
C THR A 127 -16.65 0.16 4.29
N ARG A 128 -16.88 -0.85 3.44
CA ARG A 128 -18.10 -0.94 2.64
C ARG A 128 -19.37 -0.92 3.51
N GLU A 129 -19.32 -1.57 4.67
CA GLU A 129 -20.46 -1.63 5.59
C GLU A 129 -20.75 -0.25 6.21
N GLU A 130 -19.72 0.49 6.61
CA GLU A 130 -19.87 1.86 7.11
C GLU A 130 -20.39 2.80 6.03
N GLN A 131 -19.92 2.64 4.78
CA GLN A 131 -20.43 3.39 3.64
C GLN A 131 -21.92 3.12 3.40
N LEU A 132 -22.36 1.86 3.45
CA LEU A 132 -23.78 1.52 3.28
C LEU A 132 -24.65 2.12 4.39
N LYS A 133 -24.19 2.05 5.65
CA LYS A 133 -24.92 2.66 6.78
C LYS A 133 -25.08 4.17 6.61
N MET A 134 -24.06 4.87 6.11
CA MET A 134 -24.17 6.30 5.81
C MET A 134 -25.19 6.63 4.72
N TRP A 135 -25.44 5.69 3.80
CA TRP A 135 -26.46 5.86 2.75
C TRP A 135 -27.87 5.57 3.28
N GLU A 136 -28.04 4.55 4.12
CA GLU A 136 -29.34 4.20 4.72
C GLU A 136 -29.87 5.25 5.70
N GLN A 137 -28.98 6.06 6.28
CA GLN A 137 -29.34 7.13 7.22
C GLN A 137 -29.62 8.48 6.55
N LYS A 138 -29.52 8.57 5.22
CA LYS A 138 -29.87 9.76 4.44
C LYS A 138 -31.31 9.67 3.91
#